data_AF-A0A525W938-F1
#
_entry.id   AF-A0A525W938-F1
#
_cell.length_a   1.000
_cell.length_b   1.000
_cell.length_c   1.000
_cell.angle_alpha   90.00
_cell.angle_beta   90.00
_cell.angle_gamma   90.00
#
_symmetry.space_group_name_H-M   'P 1'
#
loop_
_entity.id
_entity.type
_entity.pdbx_description
1 polymer ?
#
loop_
_entity_poly.entity_id
_entity_poly.type
_entity_poly.pdbx_seq_one_letter_code
_entity_poly.pdbx_strand_id
1 'polypeptide(L)' 'MTDSTAPHGNTKTPFTLTYGMRLDPGTGAEEAHPHMAIVLPDGSTGSITLHVINGTPEEIKARLLESVDAFFEIYAET' A
#
# COMPACT_ATOMS: atom_id res chain seq x y z
N MET A 1 19.47 -44.51 -13.03
CA MET A 1 19.20 -43.25 -13.74
C MET A 1 18.05 -42.59 -13.02
N THR A 2 18.37 -41.88 -11.93
CA THR A 2 17.37 -41.22 -11.07
C THR A 2 17.21 -39.80 -11.56
N ASP A 3 16.10 -39.54 -12.24
CA ASP A 3 15.65 -38.19 -12.56
C ASP A 3 15.17 -37.53 -11.27
N SER A 4 15.89 -36.49 -10.84
CA SER A 4 15.57 -35.71 -9.65
C SER A 4 14.85 -34.46 -10.13
N THR A 5 13.53 -34.56 -10.28
CA THR A 5 12.67 -33.43 -10.59
C THR A 5 12.52 -32.59 -9.32
N ALA A 6 13.32 -31.54 -9.20
CA ALA A 6 13.14 -30.51 -8.18
C ALA A 6 11.77 -29.82 -8.40
N PRO A 7 10.98 -29.57 -7.34
CA PRO A 7 9.76 -28.79 -7.48
C PRO A 7 10.16 -27.35 -7.80
N HIS A 8 9.62 -26.82 -8.90
CA HIS A 8 9.72 -25.41 -9.26
C HIS A 8 8.86 -24.63 -8.27
N GLY A 9 9.45 -24.32 -7.11
CA GLY A 9 8.86 -23.42 -6.13
C GLY A 9 8.77 -22.05 -6.76
N ASN A 10 7.56 -21.63 -7.10
CA ASN A 10 7.26 -20.27 -7.57
C ASN A 10 7.57 -19.32 -6.40
N THR A 11 8.81 -18.84 -6.29
CA THR A 11 9.23 -17.94 -5.22
C THR A 11 8.56 -16.59 -5.44
N LYS A 12 7.40 -16.40 -4.82
CA LYS A 12 6.70 -15.11 -4.79
C LYS A 12 7.64 -14.07 -4.17
N THR A 13 8.00 -13.06 -4.95
CA THR A 13 8.81 -11.94 -4.46
C THR A 13 8.10 -11.29 -3.27
N PRO A 14 8.76 -11.14 -2.10
CA PRO A 14 8.15 -10.51 -0.95
C PRO A 14 8.00 -9.00 -1.21
N PHE A 15 6.82 -8.46 -0.88
CA PHE A 15 6.53 -7.02 -0.95
C PHE A 15 6.40 -6.43 0.46
N THR A 16 6.81 -5.17 0.62
CA THR A 16 6.59 -4.39 1.85
C THR A 16 5.67 -3.22 1.55
N LEU A 17 4.53 -3.13 2.25
CA LEU A 17 3.63 -1.98 2.21
C LEU A 17 3.86 -1.12 3.45
N THR A 18 4.31 0.11 3.26
CA THR A 18 4.35 1.14 4.31
C THR A 18 3.07 1.96 4.24
N TYR A 19 2.35 2.09 5.36
CA TYR A 19 1.06 2.78 5.40
C TYR A 19 0.86 3.51 6.73
N GLY A 20 0.21 4.68 6.69
CA GLY A 20 -0.12 5.50 7.86
C GLY A 20 -1.57 5.94 7.83
N MET A 21 -2.23 5.93 8.99
CA MET A 21 -3.61 6.43 9.15
C MET A 21 -3.68 7.44 10.27
N ARG A 22 -4.53 8.43 10.07
CA ARG A 22 -4.94 9.39 11.08
C ARG A 22 -6.38 9.81 10.80
N LEU A 23 -7.18 9.88 11.86
CA LEU A 23 -8.57 10.35 11.79
C LEU A 23 -8.73 11.52 12.76
N ASP A 24 -9.07 12.68 12.24
CA ASP A 24 -9.32 13.89 13.01
C ASP A 24 -10.79 14.34 12.83
N PRO A 25 -11.38 15.06 13.79
CA PRO A 25 -12.71 15.64 13.62
C PRO A 25 -12.76 16.69 12.50
N GLY A 26 -13.81 16.65 11.66
CA GLY A 26 -14.04 17.61 10.59
C GLY A 26 -13.58 17.13 9.21
N THR A 27 -13.38 18.07 8.28
CA THR A 27 -12.90 17.81 6.92
C THR A 27 -11.53 18.44 6.71
N GLY A 28 -10.60 17.73 6.06
CA GLY A 28 -9.27 18.19 5.71
C GLY A 28 -9.13 18.51 4.21
N ALA A 29 -8.15 19.34 3.86
CA ALA A 29 -7.75 19.59 2.48
C ALA A 29 -6.62 18.64 2.07
N GLU A 30 -6.80 17.95 0.95
CA GLU A 30 -5.79 17.00 0.42
C GLU A 30 -4.50 17.70 -0.01
N GLU A 31 -4.63 18.89 -0.62
CA GLU A 31 -3.53 19.69 -1.18
C GLU A 31 -2.49 20.17 -0.15
N ALA A 32 -2.78 20.03 1.15
CA ALA A 32 -1.94 20.54 2.23
C ALA A 32 -0.91 19.54 2.76
N HIS A 33 -0.95 18.27 2.34
CA HIS A 33 -0.08 17.24 2.90
C HIS A 33 1.23 17.09 2.12
N PRO A 34 2.40 17.32 2.75
CA PRO A 34 3.69 17.12 2.10
C PRO A 34 3.94 15.63 1.85
N HIS A 35 4.72 15.32 0.82
CA HIS A 35 5.31 13.99 0.68
C HIS A 35 6.19 13.68 1.90
N MET A 36 6.01 12.48 2.47
CA MET A 36 6.77 12.04 3.63
C MET A 36 7.92 11.13 3.19
N ALA A 37 9.12 11.41 3.67
CA ALA A 37 10.27 10.53 3.46
C ALA A 37 10.12 9.23 4.29
N ILE A 38 10.46 8.10 3.68
CA ILE A 38 10.46 6.78 4.33
C ILE A 38 11.78 6.05 4.04
N VAL A 39 12.19 5.15 4.93
CA VAL A 39 13.32 4.25 4.70
C VAL A 39 12.79 2.96 4.07
N LEU A 40 13.35 2.58 2.92
CA LEU A 40 12.98 1.37 2.20
C LEU A 40 13.72 0.14 2.75
N PRO A 41 13.27 -1.09 2.45
CA PRO A 41 13.90 -2.31 2.95
C PRO A 41 15.39 -2.47 2.59
N ASP A 42 15.85 -1.84 1.52
CA ASP A 42 17.26 -1.82 1.09
C ASP A 42 18.11 -0.74 1.80
N GLY A 43 17.51 0.02 2.72
CA GLY A 43 18.15 1.12 3.44
C GLY A 43 18.17 2.46 2.69
N SER A 44 17.65 2.52 1.46
CA SER A 44 17.52 3.77 0.71
C SER A 44 16.32 4.60 1.20
N THR A 45 16.21 5.85 0.74
CA THR A 45 15.08 6.73 1.07
C THR A 45 14.10 6.80 -0.09
N GLY A 46 12.83 6.53 0.20
CA GLY A 46 11.70 6.75 -0.71
C GLY A 46 10.76 7.84 -0.18
N SER A 47 9.67 8.08 -0.91
CA SER A 47 8.61 9.01 -0.47
C SER A 47 7.23 8.37 -0.57
N ILE A 48 6.36 8.69 0.39
CA ILE A 48 4.94 8.35 0.36
C ILE A 48 4.09 9.62 0.28
N THR A 49 3.04 9.57 -0.53
CA THR A 49 2.01 10.61 -0.59
C THR A 49 0.90 10.28 0.40
N LEU A 50 0.44 11.26 1.17
CA LEU A 50 -0.70 11.10 2.06
C LEU A 50 -1.99 11.35 1.28
N HIS A 51 -2.97 10.47 1.44
CA HIS A 51 -4.31 10.62 0.86
C HIS A 51 -5.31 11.03 1.93
N VAL A 52 -6.21 11.96 1.59
CA VAL A 52 -7.27 12.43 2.48
C VAL A 52 -8.62 11.94 1.98
N ILE A 53 -9.36 11.25 2.83
CA ILE A 53 -10.74 10.85 2.57
C ILE A 53 -11.63 11.56 3.60
N ASN A 54 -12.53 12.42 3.13
CA ASN A 54 -13.50 13.13 3.96
C ASN A 54 -14.84 12.38 3.93
N GLY A 55 -15.51 12.30 5.07
CA GLY A 55 -16.83 11.69 5.18
C GLY A 55 -17.15 11.24 6.60
N THR A 56 -18.23 10.50 6.75
CA THR A 56 -18.50 9.74 7.98
C THR A 56 -17.49 8.58 8.13
N PRO A 57 -17.29 8.04 9.35
CA PRO A 57 -16.39 6.90 9.55
C PRO A 57 -16.72 5.69 8.65
N GLU A 58 -18.00 5.46 8.36
CA GLU A 58 -18.46 4.36 7.49
C GLU A 58 -18.07 4.59 6.04
N GLU A 59 -18.30 5.80 5.51
CA GLU A 59 -17.90 6.18 4.15
C GLU A 59 -16.38 6.17 3.97
N ILE A 60 -15.64 6.71 4.95
CA ILE A 60 -14.17 6.72 4.94
C ILE A 60 -13.64 5.29 4.86
N LYS A 61 -14.16 4.39 5.69
CA LYS A 61 -13.74 2.99 5.71
C LYS A 61 -14.05 2.30 4.37
N ALA A 62 -15.26 2.50 3.84
CA ALA A 62 -15.66 1.89 2.57
C ALA A 62 -14.74 2.32 1.42
N ARG A 63 -14.48 3.63 1.29
CA ARG A 63 -13.59 4.17 0.25
C ARG A 63 -12.14 3.74 0.43
N LEU A 64 -11.65 3.66 1.67
CA LEU A 64 -10.29 3.18 1.93
C LEU A 64 -10.12 1.73 1.47
N LEU A 65 -11.08 0.85 1.78
CA LEU A 65 -11.02 -0.55 1.36
C LEU A 65 -11.03 -0.68 -0.18
N GLU A 66 -11.92 0.07 -0.85
CA GLU A 66 -11.94 0.15 -2.32
C GLU A 66 -10.58 0.58 -2.90
N SER A 67 -9.92 1.57 -2.28
CA SER A 67 -8.61 2.05 -2.72
C SER A 67 -7.50 1.01 -2.53
N VAL A 68 -7.56 0.22 -1.44
CA VAL A 68 -6.62 -0.87 -1.17
C VAL A 68 -6.80 -2.00 -2.18
N ASP A 69 -8.05 -2.40 -2.45
CA ASP A 69 -8.35 -3.44 -3.43
C ASP A 69 -7.83 -3.03 -4.82
N ALA A 70 -8.18 -1.83 -5.28
CA ALA A 70 -7.71 -1.29 -6.56
C ALA A 70 -6.18 -1.17 -6.64
N PHE A 71 -5.51 -0.78 -5.54
CA PHE A 71 -4.04 -0.75 -5.49
C PHE A 71 -3.45 -2.14 -5.75
N PHE A 72 -3.93 -3.17 -5.08
CA PHE A 72 -3.38 -4.52 -5.25
C PHE A 72 -3.77 -5.17 -6.58
N GLU A 73 -4.91 -4.83 -7.17
CA GLU A 73 -5.27 -5.27 -8.52
C GLU A 73 -4.20 -4.84 -9.54
N ILE A 74 -3.70 -3.60 -9.45
CA ILE A 74 -2.62 -3.09 -10.33
C ILE A 74 -1.33 -3.94 -10.21
N TYR A 75 -0.97 -4.39 -9.01
CA TYR A 75 0.24 -5.19 -8.79
C TYR A 75 0.01 -6.70 -8.90
N ALA A 76 -1.23 -7.17 -8.99
CA ALA A 76 -1.58 -8.58 -9.17
C ALA A 76 -1.43 -9.03 -10.64
N GLU A 77 -1.44 -8.09 -11.59
CA GLU A 77 -1.30 -8.35 -13.03
C GLU A 77 0.17 -8.39 -13.52
N THR A 78 1.14 -8.17 -12.64
CA THR A 78 2.60 -8.18 -12.94
C THR A 78 3.31 -9.37 -12.31
#